data_AF-A0A7C5M9K6-F1
#
_entry.id   AF-A0A7C5M9K6-F1
#
_cell.length_a   1.000
_cell.length_b   1.000
_cell.length_c   1.000
_cell.angle_alpha   90.00
_cell.angle_beta   90.00
_cell.angle_gamma   90.00
#
_symmetry.space_group_name_H-M   'P 1'
#
loop_
_entity.id
_entity.type
_entity.pdbx_description
1 polymer ?
#
loop_
_entity_poly.entity_id
_entity_poly.type
_entity_poly.pdbx_seq_one_letter_code
_entity_poly.pdbx_strand_id
1 'polypeptide(L)'
;MDGRRAKMKLVVEVVDIKGKCPVYEVGDKFELDEGYKLKIPEGLQVCMHGLAALMPVYNALAKGVKPQMLGLAGKETPEHQPGEVFVQCLDPVDLTGGGTAVFRIIKEI
;
A
#
# COMPACT_ATOMS: atom_id res chain seq x y z
N MET A 1 25.51 21.28 -1.56
CA MET A 1 24.88 20.29 -0.66
C MET A 1 24.37 19.14 -1.53
N ASP A 2 25.25 18.22 -1.88
CA ASP A 2 24.90 17.00 -2.60
C ASP A 2 24.37 15.97 -1.58
N GLY A 3 23.11 16.18 -1.19
CA GLY A 3 22.39 15.28 -0.32
C GLY A 3 21.78 14.19 -1.17
N ARG A 4 22.51 13.10 -1.40
CA ARG A 4 21.95 11.85 -1.94
C ARG A 4 20.75 11.46 -1.08
N ARG A 5 19.54 11.85 -1.50
CA ARG A 5 18.29 11.33 -0.92
C ARG A 5 18.40 9.82 -1.09
N ALA A 6 18.49 9.08 0.00
CA ALA A 6 18.27 7.64 -0.02
C ALA A 6 16.98 7.42 -0.85
N LYS A 7 17.02 6.53 -1.84
CA LYS A 7 15.88 6.27 -2.73
C LYS A 7 14.74 5.74 -1.87
N MET A 8 13.88 6.64 -1.39
CA MET A 8 12.74 6.29 -0.55
C MET A 8 11.63 5.78 -1.47
N LYS A 9 11.53 4.46 -1.56
CA LYS A 9 10.55 3.78 -2.39
C LYS A 9 9.57 3.03 -1.51
N LEU A 10 8.28 3.29 -1.68
CA LEU A 10 7.25 2.43 -1.12
C LEU A 10 6.72 1.53 -2.22
N VAL A 11 6.68 0.23 -1.95
CA VAL A 11 5.99 -0.75 -2.77
C VAL A 11 4.65 -1.04 -2.13
N VAL A 12 3.59 -0.94 -2.91
CA VAL A 12 2.23 -1.27 -2.51
C VAL A 12 1.81 -2.51 -3.29
N GLU A 13 1.49 -3.58 -2.57
CA GLU A 13 1.10 -4.88 -3.11
C GLU A 13 -0.31 -5.23 -2.68
N VAL A 14 -1.15 -5.69 -3.61
CA VAL A 14 -2.48 -6.22 -3.29
C VAL A 14 -2.31 -7.65 -2.81
N VAL A 15 -2.60 -7.91 -1.54
CA VAL A 15 -2.37 -9.22 -0.91
C VAL A 15 -3.65 -10.03 -0.71
N ASP A 16 -4.81 -9.38 -0.69
CA ASP A 16 -6.09 -10.04 -0.55
C ASP A 16 -7.21 -9.20 -1.18
N ILE A 17 -8.25 -9.88 -1.67
CA ILE A 17 -9.46 -9.25 -2.21
C ILE A 17 -10.69 -10.00 -1.70
N LYS A 18 -11.54 -9.32 -0.92
CA LYS A 18 -12.89 -9.80 -0.61
C LYS A 18 -13.84 -9.36 -1.72
N GLY A 19 -14.63 -10.29 -2.27
CA GLY A 19 -15.60 -9.99 -3.33
C GLY A 19 -14.94 -9.91 -4.71
N LYS A 20 -15.41 -9.00 -5.57
CA LYS A 20 -14.88 -8.83 -6.93
C LYS A 20 -14.44 -7.38 -7.15
N CYS A 21 -13.12 -7.14 -7.12
CA CYS A 21 -12.58 -5.84 -7.46
C CYS A 21 -12.56 -5.67 -8.99
N PRO A 22 -13.04 -4.53 -9.54
CA PRO A 22 -12.97 -4.27 -10.98
C PRO A 22 -11.63 -3.68 -11.43
N VAL A 23 -10.70 -3.41 -10.50
CA VAL A 23 -9.44 -2.69 -10.78
C VAL A 23 -8.20 -3.53 -10.49
N TYR A 24 -8.21 -4.28 -9.39
CA TYR A 24 -7.04 -5.02 -8.92
C TYR A 24 -7.25 -6.53 -8.97
N GLU A 25 -6.14 -7.24 -9.14
CA GLU A 25 -5.97 -8.67 -8.87
C GLU A 25 -4.97 -8.87 -7.72
N VAL A 26 -5.04 -10.01 -7.03
CA VAL A 26 -4.06 -10.35 -5.99
C VAL A 26 -2.68 -10.51 -6.63
N GLY A 27 -1.68 -9.84 -6.06
CA GLY A 27 -0.31 -9.78 -6.57
C GLY A 27 -0.01 -8.52 -7.38
N ASP A 28 -1.00 -7.70 -7.71
CA ASP A 28 -0.78 -6.39 -8.35
C ASP A 28 0.11 -5.50 -7.48
N LYS A 29 1.03 -4.79 -8.15
CA LYS A 29 2.03 -3.94 -7.50
C LYS A 29 2.14 -2.58 -8.16
N PHE A 30 2.25 -1.54 -7.36
CA PHE A 30 2.61 -0.20 -7.80
C PHE A 30 3.50 0.48 -6.74
N GLU A 31 4.09 1.61 -7.11
CA GLU A 31 5.15 2.21 -6.31
C GLU A 31 4.92 3.70 -6.07
N LEU A 32 5.35 4.18 -4.90
CA LEU A 32 5.52 5.59 -4.61
C LEU A 32 7.02 5.89 -4.53
N ASP A 33 7.57 6.44 -5.61
CA ASP A 33 8.96 6.87 -5.67
C ASP A 33 9.12 8.25 -5.02
N GLU A 34 10.21 8.42 -4.27
CA GLU A 34 10.44 9.54 -3.34
C GLU A 34 9.28 9.79 -2.35
N GLY A 35 8.36 8.83 -2.19
CA GLY A 35 7.16 8.96 -1.37
C GLY A 35 6.06 9.86 -1.93
N TYR A 36 6.15 10.37 -3.16
CA TYR A 36 5.09 11.20 -3.76
C TYR A 36 4.90 11.03 -5.28
N LYS A 37 5.80 10.33 -5.97
CA LYS A 37 5.68 10.03 -7.40
C LYS A 37 5.03 8.66 -7.56
N LEU A 38 3.74 8.65 -7.92
CA LEU A 38 3.03 7.43 -8.20
C LEU A 38 3.52 6.82 -9.52
N LYS A 39 4.08 5.61 -9.45
CA LYS A 39 4.48 4.81 -10.61
C LYS A 39 3.56 3.61 -10.71
N ILE A 40 2.85 3.52 -11.82
CA ILE A 40 1.89 2.46 -12.11
C ILE A 40 2.45 1.66 -13.30
N PRO A 41 2.62 0.33 -13.18
CA PRO A 41 2.99 -0.51 -14.32
C PRO A 41 2.01 -0.39 -15.48
N GLU A 42 2.48 -0.67 -16.69
CA GLU A 42 1.63 -0.70 -17.87
C GLU A 42 0.51 -1.74 -17.69
N GLY A 43 -0.72 -1.34 -18.03
CA GLY A 43 -1.91 -2.18 -17.88
C GLY A 43 -2.53 -2.19 -16.48
N LEU A 44 -1.81 -1.75 -15.44
CA LEU A 44 -2.39 -1.59 -14.11
C LEU A 44 -3.11 -0.24 -13.98
N GLN A 45 -4.20 -0.23 -13.21
CA GLN A 45 -4.90 0.98 -12.83
C GLN A 45 -4.87 1.13 -11.30
N VAL A 46 -4.92 2.38 -10.82
CA VAL A 46 -5.07 2.68 -9.39
C VAL A 46 -6.40 3.38 -9.17
N CYS A 47 -7.28 2.77 -8.39
CA CYS A 47 -8.58 3.36 -8.08
C CYS A 47 -8.47 4.41 -6.96
N MET A 48 -9.39 5.39 -6.98
CA MET A 48 -9.44 6.43 -5.96
C MET A 48 -9.68 5.88 -4.54
N HIS A 49 -10.38 4.75 -4.40
CA HIS A 49 -10.61 4.12 -3.10
C HIS A 49 -9.33 3.55 -2.48
N GLY A 50 -8.49 2.90 -3.29
CA GLY A 50 -7.20 2.39 -2.86
C GLY A 50 -6.24 3.53 -2.56
N LEU A 51 -6.21 4.55 -3.42
CA LEU A 51 -5.37 5.73 -3.20
C LEU A 51 -5.77 6.46 -1.89
N ALA A 52 -7.07 6.63 -1.63
CA ALA A 52 -7.57 7.24 -0.40
C ALA A 52 -7.14 6.47 0.86
N ALA A 53 -7.10 5.12 0.80
CA ALA A 53 -6.64 4.30 1.92
C ALA A 53 -5.15 4.49 2.26
N LEU A 54 -4.31 4.85 1.28
CA LEU A 54 -2.88 5.11 1.50
C LEU A 54 -2.61 6.49 2.11
N MET A 55 -3.47 7.48 1.84
CA MET A 55 -3.24 8.90 2.18
C MET A 55 -2.89 9.17 3.65
N PRO A 56 -3.51 8.50 4.65
CA PRO A 56 -3.17 8.74 6.05
C PRO A 56 -1.76 8.32 6.45
N VAL A 57 -1.12 7.41 5.69
CA VAL A 57 0.09 6.70 6.15
C VAL A 57 1.30 6.86 5.23
N TYR A 58 1.11 7.00 3.92
CA TYR A 58 2.20 6.86 2.94
C TYR A 58 3.37 7.83 3.19
N ASN A 59 3.08 9.10 3.51
CA ASN A 59 4.12 10.11 3.72
C ASN A 59 4.96 9.82 4.98
N ALA A 60 4.30 9.39 6.07
CA ALA A 60 4.97 8.99 7.30
C ALA A 60 5.87 7.77 7.06
N LEU A 61 5.36 6.76 6.36
CA LEU A 61 6.12 5.55 6.00
C LEU A 61 7.32 5.88 5.11
N ALA A 62 7.12 6.71 4.08
CA ALA A 62 8.20 7.16 3.20
C ALA A 62 9.33 7.80 4.01
N LYS A 63 9.00 8.64 5.00
CA LYS A 63 9.97 9.29 5.91
C LYS A 63 10.55 8.37 6.99
N GLY A 64 10.16 7.10 7.04
CA GLY A 64 10.73 6.10 7.95
C GLY A 64 10.10 6.06 9.33
N VAL A 65 8.88 6.59 9.50
CA VAL A 65 8.10 6.35 10.71
C VAL A 65 7.83 4.85 10.81
N LYS A 66 8.14 4.27 11.97
CA LYS A 66 7.93 2.83 12.22
C LYS A 66 6.44 2.50 12.22
N PRO A 67 6.00 1.42 11.56
CA PRO A 67 4.59 0.99 11.53
C PRO A 67 3.94 0.86 12.91
N GLN A 68 4.70 0.44 13.93
CA GLN A 68 4.23 0.30 15.30
C GLN A 68 3.77 1.64 15.90
N MET A 69 4.44 2.74 15.53
CA MET A 69 4.07 4.09 15.99
C MET A 69 2.75 4.56 15.35
N LEU A 70 2.39 4.01 14.19
CA LEU A 70 1.14 4.32 13.50
C LEU A 70 -0.02 3.42 13.98
N GLY A 71 0.26 2.40 14.80
CA GLY A 71 -0.73 1.39 15.19
C GLY A 71 -1.18 0.47 14.04
N LEU A 72 -0.39 0.42 12.95
CA LEU A 72 -0.72 -0.31 11.72
C LEU A 72 0.32 -1.37 11.35
N ALA A 73 1.21 -1.71 12.27
CA ALA A 73 2.13 -2.81 12.09
C ALA A 73 1.36 -4.11 11.89
N GLY A 74 1.67 -4.85 10.83
CA GLY A 74 1.22 -6.22 10.66
C GLY A 74 1.60 -7.10 11.86
N LYS A 75 0.83 -8.18 12.07
CA LYS A 75 1.23 -9.22 13.01
C LYS A 75 2.47 -9.92 12.46
N GLU A 76 3.43 -10.22 13.33
CA GLU A 76 4.57 -11.06 12.96
C GLU A 76 4.06 -12.49 12.70
N THR A 77 4.20 -12.96 11.48
CA THR A 77 3.90 -14.34 11.07
C THR A 77 5.05 -14.87 10.19
N PRO A 78 5.16 -16.18 9.93
CA PRO A 78 6.17 -16.69 9.01
C PRO A 78 6.11 -16.06 7.60
N GLU A 79 4.94 -15.57 7.21
CA GLU A 79 4.66 -14.93 5.92
C GLU A 79 4.81 -13.40 5.94
N HIS A 80 4.76 -12.76 7.11
CA HIS A 80 4.81 -11.31 7.29
C HIS A 80 6.00 -10.86 8.12
N GLN A 81 6.84 -10.02 7.55
CA GLN A 81 8.04 -9.47 8.17
C GLN A 81 7.72 -8.26 9.06
N PRO A 82 8.55 -8.00 10.09
CA PRO A 82 8.48 -6.77 10.86
C PRO A 82 8.67 -5.55 9.96
N GLY A 83 7.79 -4.56 10.08
CA GLY A 83 7.87 -3.32 9.29
C GLY A 83 6.86 -3.22 8.14
N GLU A 84 5.98 -4.20 7.99
CA GLU A 84 4.87 -4.17 7.04
C GLU A 84 3.67 -3.40 7.59
N VAL A 85 2.99 -2.67 6.70
CA VAL A 85 1.72 -2.01 6.98
C VAL A 85 0.63 -2.58 6.08
N PHE A 86 -0.53 -2.81 6.66
CA PHE A 86 -1.71 -3.26 5.92
C PHE A 86 -2.81 -2.21 6.02
N VAL A 87 -3.38 -1.85 4.86
CA VAL A 87 -4.57 -1.00 4.78
C VAL A 87 -5.54 -1.62 3.77
N GLN A 88 -6.82 -1.30 3.87
CA GLN A 88 -7.82 -1.77 2.92
C GLN A 88 -8.53 -0.59 2.26
N CYS A 89 -9.02 -0.77 1.04
CA CYS A 89 -9.90 0.24 0.41
C CYS A 89 -11.27 0.30 1.11
N LEU A 90 -12.04 1.34 0.79
CA LEU A 90 -13.28 1.67 1.49
C LEU A 90 -14.48 0.79 1.14
N ASP A 91 -14.42 0.02 0.05
CA ASP A 91 -15.58 -0.69 -0.49
C ASP A 91 -16.09 -1.71 0.54
N PRO A 92 -17.34 -1.59 1.03
CA PRO A 92 -17.87 -2.46 2.08
C PRO A 92 -18.38 -3.82 1.57
N VAL A 93 -18.25 -4.14 0.27
CA VAL A 93 -18.59 -5.41 -0.43
C VAL A 93 -20.02 -5.90 -0.21
N ASP A 94 -20.38 -6.26 1.02
CA ASP A 94 -21.67 -6.84 1.40
C ASP A 94 -22.84 -5.88 1.10
N LEU A 95 -22.59 -4.58 0.94
CA LEU A 95 -23.59 -3.57 0.58
C LEU A 95 -23.53 -3.13 -0.90
N THR A 96 -22.39 -3.30 -1.57
CA THR A 96 -22.14 -2.77 -2.92
C THR A 96 -22.10 -3.86 -3.99
N GLY A 97 -21.86 -5.12 -3.59
CA GLY A 97 -21.48 -6.22 -4.48
C GLY A 97 -20.08 -6.07 -5.10
N GLY A 98 -19.29 -5.09 -4.63
CA GLY A 98 -17.97 -4.75 -5.17
C GLY A 98 -16.83 -5.59 -4.60
N GLY A 99 -15.69 -4.95 -4.37
CA GLY A 99 -14.47 -5.62 -3.90
C GLY A 99 -13.62 -4.78 -2.96
N THR A 100 -13.36 -5.31 -1.76
CA THR A 100 -12.37 -4.74 -0.82
C THR A 100 -11.00 -5.30 -1.16
N ALA A 101 -10.06 -4.46 -1.58
CA ALA A 101 -8.66 -4.83 -1.73
C ALA A 101 -7.87 -4.47 -0.46
N VAL A 102 -7.04 -5.41 0.00
CA VAL A 102 -6.07 -5.19 1.08
C VAL A 102 -4.69 -4.97 0.47
N PHE A 103 -4.04 -3.89 0.88
CA PHE A 103 -2.73 -3.47 0.42
C PHE A 103 -1.69 -3.68 1.52
N ARG A 104 -0.60 -4.37 1.18
CA ARG A 104 0.64 -4.44 1.95
C ARG A 104 1.58 -3.35 1.47
N ILE A 105 2.11 -2.55 2.38
CA ILE A 105 3.02 -1.44 2.09
C ILE A 105 4.38 -1.75 2.71
N ILE A 106 5.42 -1.73 1.88
CA ILE A 106 6.80 -2.01 2.27
C ILE A 106 7.68 -0.85 1.84
N LYS A 107 8.58 -0.43 2.73
CA LYS A 107 9.64 0.52 2.38
C LYS A 107 10.87 -0.24 1.89
N GLU A 108 11.27 0.00 0.65
CA GLU A 108 12.55 -0.44 0.09
C GLU A 108 13.59 0.70 0.26
N ILE A 109 14.82 0.35 0.65
CA ILE A 109 15.96 1.26 0.86
C ILE A 109 17.02 1.02 -0.22
#